data_AF-A0A1J5PI93-F1
#
_entry.id   AF-A0A1J5PI93-F1
#
_cell.length_a   1.000
_cell.length_b   1.000
_cell.length_c   1.000
_cell.angle_alpha   90.00
_cell.angle_beta   90.00
_cell.angle_gamma   90.00
#
_symmetry.space_group_name_H-M   'P 1'
#
loop_
_entity.id
_entity.type
_entity.pdbx_description
1 polymer ?
#
loop_
_entity_poly.entity_id
_entity_poly.type
_entity_poly.pdbx_seq_one_letter_code
_entity_poly.pdbx_strand_id
1 'polypeptide(L)'
;MLATSYNARIVAAIKQPFYIHRQDGQLLAMAGLWEHWMPPGATEPLLTFTILTSEANGLMRPLHDRMPVVLDGDDVGLWLDSGSKAEELQALMRPKEEVGWEAYPVSRAVGNVRNDQEALLEPV
;
A
#
# COMPACT_ATOMS: atom_id res chain seq x y z
N MET A 1 -40.02 -31.11 22.04
CA MET A 1 -39.39 -29.85 21.62
C MET A 1 -37.88 -30.09 21.61
N LEU A 2 -37.29 -30.39 20.44
CA LEU A 2 -35.86 -30.66 20.30
C LEU A 2 -35.18 -29.36 19.88
N ALA A 3 -34.29 -28.84 20.73
CA ALA A 3 -33.44 -27.70 20.40
C ALA A 3 -32.14 -28.22 19.77
N THR A 4 -31.99 -28.04 18.46
CA THR A 4 -30.73 -28.26 17.77
C THR A 4 -29.91 -26.98 17.87
N SER A 5 -28.90 -26.95 18.73
CA SER A 5 -27.90 -25.87 18.73
C SER A 5 -26.89 -26.14 17.59
N TYR A 6 -26.98 -25.36 16.52
CA TYR A 6 -25.97 -25.33 15.47
C TYR A 6 -24.84 -24.41 15.94
N ASN A 7 -23.75 -24.97 16.48
CA ASN A 7 -22.55 -24.20 16.78
C ASN A 7 -21.78 -23.96 15.47
N ALA A 8 -21.96 -22.79 14.86
CA ALA A 8 -21.11 -22.35 13.77
C ALA A 8 -19.68 -22.12 14.31
N ARG A 9 -18.75 -23.01 13.94
CA ARG A 9 -17.31 -22.75 14.08
C ARG A 9 -16.93 -21.69 13.06
N ILE A 10 -16.81 -20.44 13.48
CA ILE A 10 -16.12 -19.41 12.70
C ILE A 10 -14.63 -19.75 12.73
N VAL A 11 -14.16 -20.47 11.71
CA VAL A 11 -12.73 -20.56 11.42
C VAL A 11 -12.38 -19.27 10.70
N ALA A 12 -11.59 -18.41 11.34
CA ALA A 12 -11.10 -17.21 10.68
C ALA A 12 -10.34 -17.62 9.41
N ALA A 13 -10.75 -17.09 8.26
CA ALA A 13 -10.05 -17.32 7.01
C ALA A 13 -8.60 -16.82 7.16
N ILE A 14 -7.64 -17.70 6.86
CA ILE A 14 -6.23 -17.37 7.04
C ILE A 14 -5.80 -16.44 5.91
N LYS A 15 -5.41 -15.20 6.22
CA LYS A 15 -4.96 -14.22 5.22
C LYS A 15 -3.72 -14.73 4.46
N GLN A 16 -3.74 -14.63 3.14
CA GLN A 16 -2.62 -14.93 2.25
C GLN A 16 -1.95 -13.61 1.86
N PRO A 17 -0.70 -13.35 2.24
CA PRO A 17 0.02 -12.18 1.76
C PRO A 17 0.44 -12.34 0.30
N PHE A 18 0.50 -11.22 -0.41
CA PHE A 18 0.98 -11.13 -1.78
C PHE A 18 2.10 -10.11 -1.85
N TYR A 19 3.14 -10.41 -2.62
CA TYR A 19 4.07 -9.40 -3.08
C TYR A 19 3.51 -8.77 -4.35
N ILE A 20 3.54 -7.45 -4.40
CA ILE A 20 2.94 -6.64 -5.46
C ILE A 20 4.02 -5.68 -5.96
N HIS A 21 4.29 -5.69 -7.26
CA HIS A 21 5.36 -4.89 -7.85
C HIS A 21 5.07 -4.53 -9.32
N ARG A 22 5.98 -3.73 -9.89
CA ARG A 22 5.99 -3.43 -11.33
C ARG A 22 6.72 -4.54 -12.08
N GLN A 23 6.20 -4.92 -13.23
CA GLN A 23 6.80 -5.88 -14.17
C GLN A 23 8.18 -5.43 -14.66
N ASP A 24 8.37 -4.12 -14.80
CA ASP A 24 9.62 -3.52 -15.27
C ASP A 24 10.74 -3.52 -14.22
N GLY A 25 10.48 -4.00 -13.00
CA GLY A 25 11.44 -4.03 -11.89
C GLY A 25 11.78 -2.65 -11.32
N GLN A 26 11.11 -1.58 -11.77
CA GLN A 26 11.32 -0.24 -11.22
C GLN A 26 10.64 -0.08 -9.86
N LEU A 27 11.07 0.93 -9.12
CA LEU A 27 10.45 1.30 -7.85
C LEU A 27 9.05 1.88 -8.06
N LEU A 28 8.17 1.65 -7.09
CA LEU A 28 6.88 2.33 -7.01
C LEU A 28 7.05 3.70 -6.35
N ALA A 29 6.83 4.77 -7.10
CA ALA A 29 6.66 6.10 -6.52
C ALA A 29 5.24 6.23 -5.98
N MET A 30 5.08 6.46 -4.68
CA MET A 30 3.78 6.61 -4.03
C MET A 30 3.57 8.06 -3.59
N ALA A 31 2.42 8.62 -3.93
CA ALA A 31 2.04 9.95 -3.49
C ALA A 31 1.88 9.96 -1.96
N GLY A 32 2.50 10.95 -1.32
CA GLY A 32 2.49 11.08 0.12
C GLY A 32 2.52 12.54 0.55
N LEU A 33 2.05 12.77 1.77
CA LEU A 33 2.16 14.04 2.47
C LEU A 33 3.15 13.86 3.61
N TRP A 34 3.87 14.91 3.96
CA TRP A 34 4.79 14.91 5.09
C TRP A 34 4.60 16.14 5.95
N GLU A 35 4.95 16.01 7.23
CA GLU A 35 4.90 17.09 8.20
C GLU A 35 6.10 16.96 9.14
N HIS A 36 6.60 18.11 9.61
CA HIS A 36 7.50 18.16 10.75
C HIS A 36 6.74 18.63 11.99
N TRP A 37 7.00 18.00 13.12
CA TRP A 37 6.43 18.38 14.41
C TRP A 37 7.55 18.53 15.44
N MET A 38 7.45 19.53 16.31
CA MET A 38 8.44 19.77 17.36
C MET A 38 7.86 19.34 18.72
N PRO A 39 8.15 18.12 19.21
CA PRO A 39 7.72 17.69 20.53
C PRO A 39 8.22 18.65 21.63
N PRO A 40 7.42 18.91 22.68
CA PRO A 40 7.88 19.70 23.82
C PRO A 40 9.17 19.12 24.42
N GLY A 41 10.22 19.94 24.49
CA GLY A 41 11.53 19.55 25.06
C GLY A 41 12.44 18.75 24.13
N ALA A 42 12.03 18.46 22.90
CA ALA A 42 12.91 17.87 21.90
C ALA A 42 13.87 18.92 21.32
N THR A 43 15.05 18.48 20.91
CA THR A 43 16.07 19.31 20.27
C THR A 43 16.00 19.25 18.74
N GLU A 44 15.31 18.25 18.20
CA GLU A 44 15.17 18.00 16.76
C GLU A 44 13.70 17.73 16.41
N PRO A 45 13.23 18.16 15.23
CA PRO A 45 11.87 17.90 14.79
C PRO A 45 11.65 16.41 14.48
N LEU A 46 10.46 15.91 14.78
CA LEU A 46 9.97 14.64 14.28
C LEU A 46 9.44 14.85 12.85
N LEU A 47 10.06 14.17 11.89
CA LEU A 47 9.58 14.12 10.51
C LEU A 47 8.68 12.91 10.32
N THR A 48 7.46 13.13 9.86
CA THR A 48 6.50 12.04 9.57
C THR A 48 5.96 12.20 8.16
N PHE A 49 5.50 11.09 7.60
CA PHE A 49 4.79 11.08 6.33
C PHE A 49 3.63 10.10 6.37
N THR A 50 2.71 10.29 5.43
CA THR A 50 1.62 9.37 5.16
C THR A 50 1.58 9.06 3.67
N ILE A 51 1.14 7.85 3.33
CA ILE A 51 0.92 7.42 1.95
C ILE A 51 -0.55 7.62 1.62
N LEU A 52 -0.82 8.32 0.52
CA LEU A 52 -2.17 8.47 0.02
C LEU A 52 -2.65 7.17 -0.62
N THR A 53 -3.93 6.85 -0.39
CA THR A 53 -4.55 5.64 -0.95
C THR A 53 -5.74 6.01 -1.83
N SER A 54 -6.00 5.18 -2.82
CA SER A 54 -7.15 5.22 -3.72
C SER A 54 -7.92 3.89 -3.66
N GLU A 55 -8.99 3.78 -4.44
CA GLU A 55 -9.64 2.48 -4.69
C GLU A 55 -8.66 1.52 -5.38
N ALA A 56 -8.82 0.23 -5.15
CA ALA A 56 -8.06 -0.79 -5.85
C ALA A 56 -8.39 -0.87 -7.35
N ASN A 57 -7.36 -0.99 -8.18
CA ASN A 57 -7.49 -1.31 -9.59
C ASN A 57 -7.93 -2.77 -9.83
N GLY A 58 -8.10 -3.16 -11.10
CA GLY A 58 -8.58 -4.51 -11.45
C GLY A 58 -7.72 -5.65 -10.88
N LEU A 59 -6.40 -5.48 -10.83
CA LEU A 59 -5.48 -6.49 -10.28
C LEU A 59 -5.51 -6.54 -8.75
N MET A 60 -5.61 -5.39 -8.08
CA MET A 60 -5.59 -5.30 -6.61
C MET A 60 -6.94 -5.70 -5.98
N ARG A 61 -8.06 -5.47 -6.66
CA ARG A 61 -9.41 -5.62 -6.09
C ARG A 61 -9.72 -7.00 -5.48
N PRO A 62 -9.23 -8.13 -6.05
CA PRO A 62 -9.38 -9.44 -5.42
C PRO A 62 -8.52 -9.63 -4.16
N LEU A 63 -7.45 -8.84 -3.99
CA LEU A 63 -6.49 -8.92 -2.88
C LEU A 63 -6.86 -7.97 -1.73
N HIS A 64 -7.27 -6.75 -2.06
CA HIS A 64 -7.63 -5.68 -1.12
C HIS A 64 -8.50 -4.62 -1.81
N ASP A 65 -9.29 -3.85 -1.05
CA ASP A 65 -10.21 -2.82 -1.57
C ASP A 65 -9.54 -1.47 -1.88
N ARG A 66 -8.34 -1.28 -1.34
CA ARG A 66 -7.52 -0.05 -1.46
C ARG A 66 -6.13 -0.36 -2.00
N MET A 67 -5.53 0.63 -2.67
CA MET A 67 -4.13 0.61 -3.07
C MET A 67 -3.49 1.99 -2.86
N PRO A 68 -2.15 2.10 -2.84
CA PRO A 68 -1.48 3.40 -2.85
C PRO A 68 -1.78 4.19 -4.13
N VAL A 69 -1.83 5.51 -4.03
CA VAL A 69 -1.79 6.39 -5.21
C VAL A 69 -0.38 6.32 -5.79
N VAL A 70 -0.23 5.64 -6.92
CA VAL A 70 1.06 5.42 -7.57
C VAL A 70 1.27 6.45 -8.67
N LEU A 71 2.42 7.12 -8.61
CA LEU A 71 2.87 8.14 -9.56
C LEU A 71 3.82 7.50 -10.58
N ASP A 72 3.82 7.98 -11.81
CA ASP A 72 4.72 7.50 -12.85
C ASP A 72 5.07 8.62 -13.84
N GLY A 73 6.27 8.57 -14.43
CA GLY A 73 6.73 9.58 -15.38
C GLY A 73 6.62 11.01 -14.85
N ASP A 74 6.00 11.89 -15.63
CA ASP A 74 5.86 13.32 -15.32
C ASP A 74 4.98 13.59 -14.07
N ASP A 75 4.13 12.64 -13.66
CA ASP A 75 3.29 12.78 -12.46
C ASP A 75 4.17 12.92 -11.19
N VAL A 76 5.36 12.30 -11.19
CA VAL A 76 6.31 12.42 -10.07
C VAL A 76 6.85 13.85 -9.99
N GLY A 77 7.21 14.43 -11.14
CA GLY A 77 7.68 15.81 -11.22
C GLY A 77 6.59 16.79 -10.78
N LEU A 78 5.37 16.60 -11.28
CA LEU A 78 4.20 17.39 -10.89
C LEU A 78 3.93 17.31 -9.38
N TRP A 79 4.06 16.13 -8.77
CA TRP A 79 3.83 15.96 -7.33
C TRP A 79 4.87 16.66 -6.45
N LEU A 80 6.12 16.70 -6.89
CA LEU A 80 7.23 17.27 -6.13
C LEU A 80 7.42 18.78 -6.36
N ASP A 81 6.79 19.34 -7.39
CA ASP A 81 6.87 20.77 -7.68
C ASP A 81 6.04 21.59 -6.68
N SER A 82 6.72 22.45 -5.93
CA SER A 82 6.11 23.40 -4.99
C SER A 82 5.18 24.43 -5.64
N GLY A 83 5.27 24.62 -6.96
CA GLY A 83 4.41 25.50 -7.74
C GLY A 83 3.10 24.85 -8.22
N SER A 84 2.97 23.52 -8.10
CA SER A 84 1.77 22.80 -8.52
C SER A 84 0.54 23.22 -7.73
N LYS A 85 -0.60 23.30 -8.43
CA LYS A 85 -1.88 23.63 -7.80
C LYS A 85 -2.51 22.40 -7.18
N ALA A 86 -3.26 22.59 -6.09
CA ALA A 86 -3.92 21.50 -5.39
C ALA A 86 -4.85 20.70 -6.31
N GLU A 87 -5.54 21.35 -7.25
CA GLU A 87 -6.44 20.71 -8.21
C GLU A 87 -5.70 19.77 -9.17
N GLU A 88 -4.48 20.14 -9.59
CA GLU A 88 -3.63 19.32 -10.47
C GLU A 88 -3.18 18.06 -9.73
N LEU A 89 -2.79 18.20 -8.46
CA LEU A 89 -2.38 17.09 -7.60
C LEU A 89 -3.55 16.16 -7.26
N GLN A 90 -4.75 16.70 -7.04
CA GLN A 90 -5.95 15.90 -6.78
C GLN A 90 -6.33 15.02 -7.98
N ALA A 91 -6.07 15.49 -9.21
CA ALA A 91 -6.32 14.70 -10.41
C ALA A 91 -5.47 13.42 -10.49
N LEU A 92 -4.34 13.37 -9.75
CA LEU A 92 -3.48 12.19 -9.62
C LEU A 92 -4.02 11.15 -8.61
N MET A 93 -4.99 11.51 -7.76
CA MET A 93 -5.51 10.66 -6.66
C MET A 93 -6.48 9.58 -7.16
N ARG A 94 -6.01 8.70 -8.03
CA ARG A 94 -6.79 7.63 -8.67
C ARG A 94 -6.02 6.30 -8.69
N PRO A 95 -6.68 5.15 -8.84
CA PRO A 95 -5.99 3.88 -9.12
C PRO A 95 -5.10 4.04 -10.36
N LYS A 96 -3.86 3.56 -10.27
CA LYS A 96 -2.94 3.52 -11.41
C LYS A 96 -3.10 2.19 -12.13
N GLU A 97 -3.37 2.23 -13.42
CA GLU A 97 -3.60 1.02 -14.25
C GLU A 97 -2.37 0.70 -15.13
N GLU A 98 -1.60 1.73 -15.50
CA GLU A 98 -0.66 1.68 -16.64
C GLU A 98 0.77 1.24 -16.32
N VAL A 99 1.09 0.91 -15.05
CA VAL A 99 2.47 0.63 -14.61
C VAL A 99 2.91 -0.83 -14.77
N GLY A 100 2.08 -1.67 -15.41
CA GLY A 100 2.38 -3.09 -15.62
C GLY A 100 2.49 -3.85 -14.30
N TRP A 101 1.36 -4.07 -13.63
CA TRP A 101 1.32 -4.70 -12.32
C TRP A 101 1.57 -6.22 -12.37
N GLU A 102 2.33 -6.72 -11.40
CA GLU A 102 2.44 -8.15 -11.08
C GLU A 102 2.16 -8.39 -9.59
N ALA A 103 1.58 -9.55 -9.30
CA ALA A 103 1.36 -9.99 -7.93
C ALA A 103 1.42 -11.52 -7.83
N TYR A 104 2.07 -12.02 -6.78
CA TYR A 104 2.12 -13.44 -6.47
C TYR A 104 2.10 -13.68 -4.95
N PRO A 105 1.59 -14.84 -4.50
CA PRO A 105 1.52 -15.15 -3.08
C PRO A 105 2.92 -15.33 -2.51
N VAL A 106 3.14 -14.85 -1.28
CA VAL A 106 4.40 -15.04 -0.55
C VAL A 106 4.17 -15.73 0.78
N SER A 107 5.26 -16.09 1.46
CA SER A 107 5.20 -16.69 2.79
C SER A 107 4.54 -15.77 3.81
N ARG A 108 3.73 -16.35 4.70
CA ARG A 108 3.14 -15.66 5.87
C ARG A 108 4.18 -15.11 6.83
N ALA A 109 5.44 -15.55 6.72
CA ALA A 109 6.55 -15.00 7.48
C ALA A 109 6.66 -13.46 7.32
N VAL A 110 6.25 -12.89 6.18
CA VAL A 110 6.28 -11.44 5.95
C VAL A 110 5.41 -10.64 6.92
N GLY A 111 4.40 -11.28 7.54
CA GLY A 111 3.53 -10.62 8.52
C GLY A 111 4.21 -10.35 9.88
N ASN A 112 5.40 -10.92 10.12
CA ASN A 112 6.18 -10.65 11.33
C ASN A 112 7.34 -9.71 10.99
N VAL A 113 7.25 -8.46 11.47
CA VAL A 113 8.21 -7.37 11.22
C VAL A 113 9.64 -7.63 11.70
N ARG A 114 9.88 -8.72 12.44
CA ARG A 114 11.23 -9.14 12.84
C ARG A 114 11.97 -9.91 11.74
N ASN A 115 11.27 -10.34 10.70
CA ASN A 115 11.84 -11.02 9.55
C ASN A 115 12.24 -9.97 8.51
N ASP A 116 13.46 -10.06 7.97
CA ASP A 116 14.04 -9.07 7.04
C ASP A 116 14.95 -9.74 5.99
N GLN A 117 14.68 -11.00 5.68
CA GLN A 117 15.43 -11.76 4.69
C GLN A 117 14.80 -11.67 3.30
N GLU A 118 15.63 -11.66 2.26
CA GLU A 118 15.20 -11.62 0.85
C GLU A 118 14.19 -12.71 0.49
N ALA A 119 14.33 -13.91 1.08
CA ALA A 119 13.43 -15.04 0.88
C ALA A 119 11.95 -14.76 1.25
N LEU A 120 11.64 -13.64 1.92
CA LEU A 120 10.26 -13.19 2.16
C LEU A 120 9.53 -12.77 0.88
N LEU A 121 10.27 -12.44 -0.17
CA LEU A 121 9.74 -12.05 -1.48
C LEU A 121 9.61 -13.24 -2.42
N GLU A 122 10.04 -14.44 -2.04
CA GLU A 122 9.94 -15.61 -2.93
C GLU A 122 8.49 -16.12 -3.03
N PRO A 123 8.01 -16.51 -4.22
CA PRO A 123 6.69 -17.09 -4.42
C PRO A 123 6.48 -18.39 -3.61
N VAL A 124 5.25 -18.65 -3.16
CA VAL A 124 4.83 -19.91 -2.49
C VAL A 124 3.82 -20.73 -3.28
#